data_AF-A0A4Z0EL46-F1
#
_entry.id   AF-A0A4Z0EL46-F1
#
_cell.length_a   1.000
_cell.length_b   1.000
_cell.length_c   1.000
_cell.angle_alpha   90.00
_cell.angle_beta   90.00
_cell.angle_gamma   90.00
#
_symmetry.space_group_name_H-M   'P 1'
#
loop_
_entity.id
_entity.type
_entity.pdbx_description
1 polymer ?
#
loop_
_entity_poly.entity_id
_entity_poly.type
_entity_poly.pdbx_seq_one_letter_code
_entity_poly.pdbx_strand_id
1 'polypeptide(L)'
;MQAAIYADTILIGHADLLLGDRSMGHIYGELLPTSAYYETVQRTVQDFCISTSLTASKWQSLRLNAQLANGYFLLPRGGYTIDDSPEFSSAPKRIDIAGIAADILSDFISSEPPRPFVEEPWEALTIEQKLALELELRQELGNVPATVQPHAHPLTNCRFSALCRFGPSDDVLFQLDCPTDSRKSFAIVHLMWSGKKESSPRFPSTTFYESFDEFKFYRMYPDKAVWED
;
A
#
# COMPACT_ATOMS: atom_id res chain seq x y z
N MET A 1 -4.13 16.14 3.21
CA MET A 1 -4.07 14.96 4.11
C MET A 1 -2.63 14.69 4.48
N GLN A 2 -2.29 14.73 5.78
CA GLN A 2 -0.92 14.44 6.22
C GLN A 2 -0.56 12.97 5.97
N ALA A 3 0.68 12.71 5.57
CA ALA A 3 1.21 11.37 5.34
C ALA A 3 2.65 11.23 5.85
N ALA A 4 2.98 10.03 6.30
CA ALA A 4 4.34 9.57 6.56
C ALA A 4 4.85 8.78 5.36
N ILE A 5 6.06 9.09 4.91
CA ILE A 5 6.71 8.48 3.74
C ILE A 5 7.86 7.60 4.21
N TYR A 6 7.85 6.34 3.78
CA TYR A 6 8.81 5.33 4.16
C TYR A 6 9.59 4.83 2.96
N ALA A 7 10.87 4.52 3.17
CA ALA A 7 11.63 3.62 2.31
C ALA A 7 11.88 2.33 3.10
N ASP A 8 11.32 1.22 2.62
CA ASP A 8 11.19 -0.01 3.40
C ASP A 8 10.49 0.29 4.74
N THR A 9 11.12 0.05 5.89
CA THR A 9 10.60 0.42 7.22
C THR A 9 11.06 1.79 7.71
N ILE A 10 11.96 2.47 7.00
CA ILE A 10 12.60 3.70 7.47
C ILE A 10 11.73 4.89 7.12
N LEU A 11 11.34 5.69 8.12
CA LEU A 11 10.65 6.96 7.92
C LEU A 11 11.60 7.99 7.30
N ILE A 12 11.39 8.31 6.03
CA ILE A 12 12.23 9.25 5.27
C ILE A 12 11.65 10.66 5.21
N GLY A 13 10.37 10.85 5.54
CA GLY A 13 9.80 12.18 5.58
C GLY A 13 8.30 12.21 5.84
N HIS A 14 7.78 13.42 5.88
CA HIS A 14 6.35 13.70 5.94
C HIS A 14 5.93 14.55 4.76
N ALA A 15 4.68 14.45 4.36
CA ALA A 15 4.11 15.31 3.33
C ALA A 15 2.65 15.61 3.64
N ASP A 16 2.23 16.85 3.38
CA ASP A 16 0.81 17.20 3.31
C ASP A 16 0.35 16.98 1.88
N LEU A 17 -0.32 15.86 1.65
CA LEU A 17 -0.76 15.43 0.32
C LEU A 17 -2.03 16.16 -0.10
N LEU A 18 -1.98 16.73 -1.30
CA LEU A 18 -3.05 17.45 -1.97
C LEU A 18 -3.48 16.70 -3.23
N LEU A 19 -4.74 16.85 -3.60
CA LEU A 19 -5.26 16.34 -4.86
C LEU A 19 -4.64 17.10 -6.03
N GLY A 20 -4.00 16.37 -6.94
CA GLY A 20 -3.53 16.87 -8.23
C GLY A 20 -4.53 16.54 -9.33
N ASP A 21 -4.09 15.81 -10.34
CA ASP A 21 -4.98 15.33 -11.40
C ASP A 21 -5.82 14.14 -10.94
N ARG A 22 -7.11 14.41 -10.65
CA ARG A 22 -8.08 13.39 -10.22
C ARG A 22 -8.24 12.25 -11.24
N SER A 23 -8.17 12.53 -12.54
CA SER A 23 -8.36 11.52 -13.59
C SER A 23 -7.23 10.50 -13.63
N MET A 24 -6.04 10.92 -13.22
CA MET A 24 -4.83 10.09 -13.14
C MET A 24 -4.62 9.48 -11.75
N GLY A 25 -5.55 9.73 -10.81
CA GLY A 25 -5.39 9.33 -9.42
C GLY A 25 -4.15 9.95 -8.77
N HIS A 26 -3.83 11.20 -9.13
CA HIS A 26 -2.59 11.86 -8.75
C HIS A 26 -2.76 12.72 -7.50
N ILE A 27 -1.84 12.53 -6.55
CA ILE A 27 -1.68 13.38 -5.37
C ILE A 27 -0.21 13.75 -5.21
N TYR A 28 0.05 14.90 -4.60
CA TYR A 28 1.39 15.41 -4.42
C TYR A 28 1.50 16.28 -3.16
N GLY A 29 2.72 16.52 -2.71
CA GLY A 29 2.98 17.41 -1.59
C GLY A 29 4.45 17.77 -1.48
N GLU A 30 4.74 18.82 -0.72
CA GLU A 30 6.11 19.09 -0.28
C GLU A 30 6.56 17.96 0.65
N LEU A 31 7.71 17.36 0.33
CA LEU A 31 8.36 16.36 1.16
C LEU A 31 9.23 17.08 2.19
N LEU A 32 8.90 16.90 3.46
CA LEU A 32 9.70 17.31 4.60
C LEU A 32 10.59 16.13 5.04
N PRO A 33 11.85 16.06 4.58
CA PRO A 33 12.71 14.91 4.82
C PRO A 33 13.19 14.82 6.26
N THR A 34 13.33 13.60 6.77
CA THR A 34 14.09 13.31 8.00
C THR A 34 15.59 13.22 7.71
N SER A 35 16.43 13.10 8.74
CA SER A 35 17.87 12.81 8.55
C SER A 35 18.09 11.52 7.74
N ALA A 36 17.24 10.50 7.96
CA ALA A 36 17.33 9.22 7.28
C ALA A 36 17.20 9.33 5.76
N TYR A 37 16.41 10.29 5.24
CA TYR A 37 16.34 10.54 3.80
C TYR A 37 17.71 10.85 3.20
N TYR A 38 18.45 11.76 3.83
CA TYR A 38 19.77 12.17 3.36
C TYR A 38 20.79 11.04 3.47
N GLU A 39 20.69 10.22 4.51
CA GLU A 39 21.60 9.11 4.77
C GLU A 39 21.38 7.90 3.85
N THR A 40 20.13 7.65 3.43
CA THR A 40 19.76 6.37 2.80
C THR A 40 19.15 6.49 1.40
N VAL A 41 18.42 7.58 1.10
CA VAL A 41 17.58 7.68 -0.10
C VAL A 41 18.05 8.75 -1.08
N GLN A 42 18.50 9.92 -0.59
CA GLN A 42 18.77 11.09 -1.42
C GLN A 42 19.63 10.79 -2.63
N ARG A 43 20.74 10.07 -2.44
CA ARG A 43 21.65 9.76 -3.54
C ARG A 43 20.94 9.02 -4.68
N THR A 44 20.11 8.04 -4.35
CA THR A 44 19.35 7.29 -5.34
C THR A 44 18.33 8.18 -6.05
N VAL A 45 17.70 9.12 -5.34
CA VAL A 45 16.77 10.09 -5.93
C VAL A 45 17.49 11.06 -6.87
N GLN A 46 18.58 11.67 -6.41
CA GLN A 46 19.38 12.59 -7.22
C GLN A 46 19.93 11.90 -8.48
N ASP A 47 20.45 10.67 -8.33
CA ASP A 47 20.89 9.86 -9.45
C ASP A 47 19.73 9.66 -10.45
N PHE A 48 18.50 9.40 -9.99
CA PHE A 48 17.33 9.22 -10.84
C PHE A 48 16.94 10.52 -11.58
N CYS A 49 17.02 11.67 -10.91
CA CYS A 49 16.68 12.97 -11.52
C CYS A 49 17.64 13.36 -12.67
N ILE A 50 18.92 13.01 -12.55
CA ILE A 50 19.95 13.42 -13.54
C ILE A 50 20.30 12.34 -14.57
N SER A 51 19.97 11.08 -14.29
CA SER A 51 20.37 9.96 -15.14
C SER A 51 19.33 9.66 -16.21
N THR A 52 19.80 9.51 -17.45
CA THR A 52 19.02 8.97 -18.57
C THR A 52 19.00 7.44 -18.61
N SER A 53 19.70 6.76 -17.69
CA SER A 53 19.97 5.32 -17.73
C SER A 53 19.67 4.58 -16.42
N LEU A 54 19.10 5.24 -15.41
CA LEU A 54 18.78 4.55 -14.17
C LEU A 54 17.76 3.45 -14.41
N THR A 55 18.08 2.24 -13.98
CA THR A 55 17.20 1.09 -14.12
C THR A 55 16.07 1.19 -13.10
N ALA A 56 14.83 0.99 -13.56
CA ALA A 56 13.63 0.95 -12.70
C ALA A 56 13.79 0.05 -11.45
N SER A 57 14.66 -0.96 -11.51
CA SER A 57 15.02 -1.82 -10.39
C SER A 57 15.63 -1.09 -9.18
N LYS A 58 16.51 -0.09 -9.38
CA LYS A 58 17.13 0.65 -8.27
C LYS A 58 16.08 1.52 -7.57
N TRP A 59 15.18 2.13 -8.33
CA TRP A 59 14.04 2.85 -7.77
C TRP A 59 13.10 1.93 -6.98
N GLN A 60 12.75 0.78 -7.56
CA GLN A 60 11.90 -0.22 -6.90
C GLN A 60 12.52 -0.81 -5.63
N SER A 61 13.86 -0.89 -5.54
CA SER A 61 14.53 -1.35 -4.32
C SER A 61 14.35 -0.44 -3.12
N LEU A 62 13.96 0.83 -3.31
CA LEU A 62 13.62 1.72 -2.20
C LEU A 62 12.34 1.30 -1.47
N ARG A 63 11.48 0.49 -2.11
CA ARG A 63 10.22 0.00 -1.55
C ARG A 63 9.43 1.11 -0.87
N LEU A 64 9.19 2.19 -1.61
CA LEU A 64 8.51 3.37 -1.07
C LEU A 64 7.08 3.04 -0.65
N ASN A 65 6.68 3.54 0.53
CA ASN A 65 5.32 3.43 1.06
C ASN A 65 4.88 4.80 1.58
N ALA A 66 3.60 5.13 1.44
CA ALA A 66 2.98 6.28 2.07
C ALA A 66 1.84 5.81 2.98
N GLN A 67 1.90 6.21 4.26
CA GLN A 67 0.83 6.00 5.23
C GLN A 67 0.14 7.33 5.50
N LEU A 68 -1.16 7.39 5.26
CA LEU A 68 -1.98 8.54 5.61
C LEU A 68 -2.14 8.64 7.14
N ALA A 69 -2.38 9.84 7.67
CA ALA A 69 -2.56 10.07 9.10
C ALA A 69 -3.72 9.27 9.74
N ASN A 70 -4.69 8.81 8.95
CA ASN A 70 -5.76 7.91 9.43
C ASN A 70 -5.33 6.43 9.46
N GLY A 71 -4.07 6.12 9.17
CA GLY A 71 -3.48 4.77 9.19
C GLY A 71 -3.49 4.04 7.84
N TYR A 72 -4.17 4.56 6.82
CA TYR A 72 -4.31 3.88 5.52
C TYR A 72 -3.01 3.92 4.71
N PHE A 73 -2.58 2.77 4.17
CA PHE A 73 -1.44 2.70 3.26
C PHE A 73 -1.87 2.81 1.78
N LEU A 74 -1.22 3.71 1.04
CA LEU A 74 -1.51 3.89 -0.38
C LEU A 74 -0.89 2.78 -1.25
N LEU A 75 -1.67 2.26 -2.21
CA LEU A 75 -1.20 1.36 -3.28
C LEU A 75 -1.28 2.07 -4.64
N PRO A 76 -0.25 2.85 -5.02
CA PRO A 76 -0.23 3.54 -6.31
C PRO A 76 0.06 2.61 -7.48
N ARG A 77 -0.80 2.65 -8.51
CA ARG A 77 -0.56 1.95 -9.78
C ARG A 77 0.60 2.57 -10.56
N GLY A 78 0.67 3.90 -10.59
CA GLY A 78 1.73 4.67 -11.28
C GLY A 78 3.02 4.82 -10.47
N GLY A 79 2.97 4.50 -9.17
CA GLY A 79 4.13 4.53 -8.27
C GLY A 79 4.35 5.89 -7.60
N TYR A 80 5.59 6.07 -7.14
CA TYR A 80 6.08 7.24 -6.42
C TYR A 80 7.19 7.90 -7.23
N THR A 81 7.25 9.22 -7.21
CA THR A 81 8.42 10.00 -7.64
C THR A 81 8.75 11.03 -6.57
N ILE A 82 10.05 11.27 -6.35
CA ILE A 82 10.54 12.33 -5.48
C ILE A 82 11.39 13.26 -6.36
N ASP A 83 11.06 14.54 -6.36
CA ASP A 83 11.86 15.58 -6.99
C ASP A 83 12.84 16.14 -5.95
N ASP A 84 14.12 15.83 -6.15
CA ASP A 84 15.25 16.34 -5.40
C ASP A 84 16.44 16.49 -6.35
N SER A 85 16.33 17.39 -7.32
CA SER A 85 17.42 17.65 -8.26
C SER A 85 18.62 18.30 -7.56
N PRO A 86 19.86 17.77 -7.76
CA PRO A 86 21.06 18.38 -7.19
C PRO A 86 21.37 19.76 -7.76
N GLU A 87 20.86 20.07 -8.96
CA GLU A 87 20.99 21.40 -9.60
C GLU A 87 20.20 22.48 -8.85
N PHE A 88 19.16 22.07 -8.11
CA PHE A 88 18.26 22.95 -7.36
C PHE A 88 18.25 22.57 -5.88
N SER A 89 19.43 22.52 -5.25
CA SER A 89 19.60 22.07 -3.86
C SER A 89 18.80 22.87 -2.82
N SER A 90 18.42 24.11 -3.13
CA SER A 90 17.59 24.97 -2.28
C SER A 90 16.09 24.87 -2.57
N ALA A 91 15.68 24.16 -3.63
CA ALA A 91 14.28 23.97 -3.94
C ALA A 91 13.61 23.04 -2.92
N PRO A 92 12.34 23.27 -2.56
CA PRO A 92 11.56 22.32 -1.79
C PRO A 92 11.53 20.97 -2.49
N LYS A 93 11.75 19.90 -1.73
CA LYS A 93 11.60 18.53 -2.24
C LYS A 93 10.12 18.24 -2.39
N ARG A 94 9.76 17.53 -3.44
CA ARG A 94 8.36 17.20 -3.71
C ARG A 94 8.20 15.70 -3.86
N ILE A 95 7.10 15.17 -3.33
CA ILE A 95 6.67 13.81 -3.63
C ILE A 95 5.40 13.84 -4.48
N ASP A 96 5.37 12.99 -5.50
CA ASP A 96 4.22 12.74 -6.35
C ASP A 96 3.87 11.26 -6.32
N ILE A 97 2.58 10.97 -6.21
CA ILE A 97 2.03 9.63 -6.07
C ILE A 97 0.91 9.50 -7.09
N ALA A 98 1.02 8.53 -8.01
CA ALA A 98 0.13 8.42 -9.16
C ALA A 98 -0.63 7.09 -9.20
N GLY A 99 -1.86 7.12 -9.74
CA GLY A 99 -2.70 5.94 -9.91
C GLY A 99 -3.32 5.45 -8.59
N ILE A 100 -3.73 6.36 -7.71
CA ILE A 100 -4.57 6.07 -6.55
C ILE A 100 -6.02 5.90 -7.01
N ALA A 101 -6.72 4.92 -6.43
CA ALA A 101 -8.12 4.67 -6.75
C ALA A 101 -9.02 5.86 -6.37
N ALA A 102 -10.02 6.15 -7.20
CA ALA A 102 -10.82 7.37 -7.10
C ALA A 102 -11.71 7.41 -5.84
N ASP A 103 -12.15 6.25 -5.36
CA ASP A 103 -12.86 6.07 -4.10
C ASP A 103 -11.96 6.44 -2.91
N ILE A 104 -10.71 5.95 -2.88
CA ILE A 104 -9.72 6.29 -1.85
C ILE A 104 -9.42 7.80 -1.82
N LEU A 105 -9.31 8.44 -2.98
CA LEU A 105 -9.12 9.89 -3.07
C LEU A 105 -10.32 10.68 -2.54
N SER A 106 -11.53 10.19 -2.82
CA SER A 106 -12.76 10.84 -2.35
C SER A 106 -12.91 10.68 -0.84
N ASP A 107 -12.62 9.49 -0.31
CA ASP A 107 -12.83 9.13 1.09
C ASP A 107 -11.80 9.70 2.06
N PHE A 108 -10.53 9.79 1.68
CA PHE A 108 -9.45 10.16 2.61
C PHE A 108 -8.72 11.47 2.29
N ILE A 109 -8.80 11.95 1.05
CA ILE A 109 -8.11 13.18 0.63
C ILE A 109 -9.08 14.35 0.48
N SER A 110 -10.24 14.11 -0.12
CA SER A 110 -11.18 15.17 -0.52
C SER A 110 -12.29 15.46 0.50
N SER A 111 -12.48 14.59 1.49
CA SER A 111 -13.51 14.73 2.51
C SER A 111 -13.00 15.51 3.74
N GLU A 112 -13.88 16.33 4.32
CA GLU A 112 -13.59 17.10 5.53
C GLU A 112 -14.69 16.88 6.59
N PRO A 113 -14.39 16.20 7.72
CA PRO A 113 -13.14 15.51 8.01
C PRO A 113 -12.93 14.24 7.13
N PRO A 114 -11.68 13.77 6.99
CA PRO A 114 -11.41 12.48 6.34
C PRO A 114 -12.22 11.35 6.96
N ARG A 115 -12.74 10.44 6.12
CA ARG A 115 -13.51 9.30 6.62
C ARG A 115 -12.62 8.41 7.51
N PRO A 116 -13.13 7.89 8.64
CA PRO A 116 -12.41 6.91 9.45
C PRO A 116 -11.98 5.71 8.61
N PHE A 117 -10.73 5.28 8.77
CA PHE A 117 -10.21 4.12 8.05
C PHE A 117 -10.73 2.82 8.67
N VAL A 118 -10.40 2.57 9.94
CA VAL A 118 -10.77 1.36 10.69
C VAL A 118 -11.70 1.68 11.85
N GLU A 119 -12.41 0.66 12.30
CA GLU A 119 -13.25 0.63 13.49
C GLU A 119 -12.89 -0.61 14.29
N GLU A 120 -12.97 -0.55 15.63
CA GLU A 120 -12.73 -1.73 16.45
C GLU A 120 -13.65 -2.90 16.04
N PRO A 121 -13.14 -4.15 16.03
CA PRO A 121 -11.81 -4.58 16.49
C PRO A 121 -10.76 -4.66 15.36
N TRP A 122 -10.97 -3.96 14.25
CA TRP A 122 -9.97 -3.83 13.19
C TRP A 122 -8.93 -2.77 13.55
N GLU A 123 -7.66 -3.10 13.34
CA GLU A 123 -6.51 -2.28 13.71
C GLU A 123 -5.72 -1.84 12.48
N ALA A 124 -5.35 -0.56 12.43
CA ALA A 124 -4.39 -0.06 11.45
C ALA A 124 -3.00 -0.65 11.70
N LEU A 125 -2.23 -0.85 10.63
CA LEU A 125 -0.91 -1.47 10.71
C LEU A 125 0.19 -0.41 10.90
N THR A 126 1.28 -0.79 11.55
CA THR A 126 2.58 -0.11 11.39
C THR A 126 3.24 -0.53 10.07
N ILE A 127 4.29 0.20 9.63
CA ILE A 127 5.04 -0.18 8.43
C ILE A 127 5.71 -1.55 8.57
N GLU A 128 6.23 -1.89 9.75
CA GLU A 128 6.83 -3.20 10.04
C GLU A 128 5.81 -4.32 9.91
N GLN A 129 4.62 -4.14 10.51
CA GLN A 129 3.53 -5.10 10.43
C GLN A 129 3.08 -5.28 8.98
N LYS A 130 2.85 -4.20 8.24
CA LYS A 130 2.49 -4.23 6.82
C LYS A 130 3.47 -5.08 6.02
N LEU A 131 4.77 -4.79 6.13
CA LEU A 131 5.78 -5.47 5.32
C LEU A 131 5.96 -6.93 5.72
N ALA A 132 5.80 -7.28 7.00
CA ALA A 132 5.81 -8.65 7.47
C ALA A 132 4.62 -9.46 6.93
N LEU A 133 3.41 -8.91 7.00
CA LEU A 133 2.19 -9.57 6.50
C LEU A 133 2.23 -9.77 4.98
N GLU A 134 2.70 -8.78 4.24
CA GLU A 134 2.89 -8.95 2.81
C GLU A 134 4.00 -9.93 2.46
N LEU A 135 5.05 -10.03 3.27
CA LEU A 135 6.09 -11.03 3.09
C LEU A 135 5.53 -12.44 3.31
N GLU A 136 4.76 -12.64 4.38
CA GLU A 136 4.10 -13.92 4.69
C GLU A 136 3.19 -14.33 3.54
N LEU A 137 2.30 -13.43 3.09
CA LEU A 137 1.42 -13.72 1.95
C LEU A 137 2.21 -14.11 0.69
N ARG A 138 3.32 -13.43 0.38
CA ARG A 138 4.19 -13.83 -0.76
C ARG A 138 4.78 -15.22 -0.57
N GLN A 139 5.18 -15.59 0.64
CA GLN A 139 5.73 -16.91 0.95
C GLN A 139 4.68 -18.00 0.80
N GLU A 140 3.46 -17.77 1.32
CA GLU A 140 2.33 -18.70 1.23
C GLU A 140 1.86 -18.93 -0.21
N LEU A 141 1.81 -17.88 -1.04
CA LEU A 141 1.46 -18.00 -2.46
C LEU A 141 2.57 -18.71 -3.26
N GLY A 142 3.83 -18.52 -2.86
CA GLY A 142 5.02 -19.03 -3.53
C GLY A 142 5.37 -18.30 -4.84
N ASN A 143 6.65 -18.35 -5.21
CA ASN A 143 7.22 -17.60 -6.35
C ASN A 143 7.03 -18.31 -7.71
N VAL A 144 5.81 -18.74 -8.05
CA VAL A 144 5.57 -19.43 -9.34
C VAL A 144 4.60 -18.60 -10.20
N PRO A 145 5.01 -18.14 -11.39
CA PRO A 145 4.11 -17.48 -12.32
C PRO A 145 2.90 -18.38 -12.64
N ALA A 146 1.69 -17.81 -12.60
CA ALA A 146 0.47 -18.60 -12.86
C ALA A 146 0.47 -19.28 -14.24
N THR A 147 1.27 -18.80 -15.19
CA THR A 147 1.45 -19.41 -16.52
C THR A 147 2.01 -20.83 -16.49
N VAL A 148 2.59 -21.26 -15.36
CA VAL A 148 3.21 -22.59 -15.21
C VAL A 148 2.28 -23.56 -14.45
N GLN A 149 1.21 -23.09 -13.78
CA GLN A 149 0.34 -23.95 -12.97
C GLN A 149 -1.15 -23.69 -13.25
N PRO A 150 -1.92 -24.68 -13.75
CA PRO A 150 -3.36 -24.54 -14.01
C PRO A 150 -4.21 -24.35 -12.74
N HIS A 151 -3.58 -24.36 -11.56
CA HIS A 151 -4.21 -24.18 -10.25
C HIS A 151 -3.41 -23.18 -9.40
N ALA A 152 -3.05 -22.02 -9.94
CA ALA A 152 -2.47 -20.95 -9.12
C ALA A 152 -3.53 -20.32 -8.21
N HIS A 153 -3.11 -19.83 -7.05
CA HIS A 153 -3.98 -19.07 -6.16
C HIS A 153 -4.41 -17.76 -6.86
N PRO A 154 -5.64 -17.26 -6.67
CA PRO A 154 -6.10 -16.06 -7.37
C PRO A 154 -5.24 -14.80 -7.15
N LEU A 155 -4.49 -14.75 -6.03
CA LEU A 155 -3.59 -13.64 -5.70
C LEU A 155 -2.17 -13.76 -6.30
N THR A 156 -1.80 -14.88 -6.93
CA THR A 156 -0.41 -15.16 -7.36
C THR A 156 0.18 -14.10 -8.30
N ASN A 157 -0.64 -13.41 -9.09
CA ASN A 157 -0.19 -12.36 -10.02
C ASN A 157 -0.67 -10.95 -9.63
N CYS A 158 -1.20 -10.79 -8.42
CA CYS A 158 -1.68 -9.50 -7.96
C CYS A 158 -0.56 -8.76 -7.24
N ARG A 159 -0.50 -7.44 -7.45
CA ARG A 159 0.13 -6.56 -6.47
C ARG A 159 -0.85 -6.38 -5.32
N PHE A 160 -0.33 -6.31 -4.11
CA PHE A 160 -1.17 -6.11 -2.93
C PHE A 160 -0.48 -5.24 -1.90
N SER A 161 -1.29 -4.57 -1.08
CA SER A 161 -0.86 -3.79 0.07
C SER A 161 -1.67 -4.19 1.29
N ALA A 162 -1.02 -4.62 2.37
CA ALA A 162 -1.71 -4.85 3.64
C ALA A 162 -2.21 -3.51 4.20
N LEU A 163 -3.45 -3.49 4.70
CA LEU A 163 -4.12 -2.27 5.15
C LEU A 163 -4.41 -2.29 6.66
N CYS A 164 -5.11 -3.31 7.12
CA CYS A 164 -5.51 -3.50 8.51
C CYS A 164 -5.63 -4.98 8.83
N ARG A 165 -5.61 -5.31 10.12
CA ARG A 165 -5.83 -6.67 10.62
C ARG A 165 -7.03 -6.71 11.55
N PHE A 166 -7.67 -7.86 11.64
CA PHE A 166 -8.70 -8.13 12.63
C PHE A 166 -8.03 -8.57 13.92
N GLY A 167 -8.10 -7.76 14.99
CA GLY A 167 -7.40 -8.06 16.25
C GLY A 167 -7.63 -9.48 16.81
N PRO A 168 -8.85 -10.05 16.74
CA PRO A 168 -9.14 -11.39 17.25
C PRO A 168 -8.68 -12.58 16.39
N SER A 169 -8.16 -12.39 15.17
CA SER A 169 -7.74 -13.51 14.30
C SER A 169 -6.55 -13.15 13.40
N ASP A 170 -6.09 -14.11 12.60
CA ASP A 170 -5.07 -13.90 11.57
C ASP A 170 -5.63 -13.34 10.24
N ASP A 171 -6.83 -12.74 10.27
CA ASP A 171 -7.45 -12.12 9.11
C ASP A 171 -6.85 -10.74 8.84
N VAL A 172 -6.39 -10.53 7.61
CA VAL A 172 -5.79 -9.28 7.15
C VAL A 172 -6.47 -8.79 5.88
N LEU A 173 -6.83 -7.51 5.86
CA LEU A 173 -7.33 -6.85 4.66
C LEU A 173 -6.17 -6.40 3.78
N PHE A 174 -6.21 -6.78 2.52
CA PHE A 174 -5.32 -6.32 1.47
C PHE A 174 -6.08 -5.51 0.42
N GLN A 175 -5.51 -4.39 -0.02
CA GLN A 175 -5.86 -3.78 -1.30
C GLN A 175 -5.16 -4.54 -2.41
N LEU A 176 -5.85 -4.76 -3.52
CA LEU A 176 -5.40 -5.54 -4.66
C LEU A 176 -5.28 -4.68 -5.92
N ASP A 177 -4.24 -4.96 -6.70
CA ASP A 177 -4.06 -4.50 -8.08
C ASP A 177 -3.74 -5.74 -8.92
N CYS A 178 -4.81 -6.37 -9.42
CA CYS A 178 -4.77 -7.61 -10.18
C CYS A 178 -4.97 -7.33 -11.67
N PRO A 179 -4.01 -7.68 -12.56
CA PRO A 179 -4.16 -7.47 -14.01
C PRO A 179 -5.32 -8.25 -14.64
N THR A 180 -5.73 -9.37 -14.03
CA THR A 180 -6.68 -10.32 -14.61
C THR A 180 -8.14 -10.13 -14.16
N ASP A 181 -8.38 -9.38 -13.08
CA ASP A 181 -9.73 -9.10 -12.59
C ASP A 181 -9.76 -7.75 -11.87
N SER A 182 -10.13 -6.70 -12.59
CA SER A 182 -10.19 -5.33 -12.07
C SER A 182 -11.42 -5.06 -11.20
N ARG A 183 -12.36 -6.02 -11.10
CA ARG A 183 -13.58 -5.84 -10.31
C ARG A 183 -13.36 -6.08 -8.83
N LYS A 184 -12.29 -6.80 -8.45
CA LYS A 184 -11.98 -7.15 -7.07
C LYS A 184 -10.78 -6.33 -6.59
N SER A 185 -11.06 -5.26 -5.86
CA SER A 185 -10.04 -4.30 -5.41
C SER A 185 -9.54 -4.60 -4.00
N PHE A 186 -10.21 -5.49 -3.26
CA PHE A 186 -9.86 -5.83 -1.88
C PHE A 186 -10.04 -7.32 -1.61
N ALA A 187 -9.28 -7.84 -0.65
CA ALA A 187 -9.49 -9.17 -0.12
C ALA A 187 -9.11 -9.27 1.35
N ILE A 188 -9.89 -10.03 2.10
CA ILE A 188 -9.46 -10.55 3.39
C ILE A 188 -8.75 -11.87 3.14
N VAL A 189 -7.55 -11.99 3.70
CA VAL A 189 -6.77 -13.21 3.65
C VAL A 189 -6.53 -13.67 5.08
N HIS A 190 -6.87 -14.92 5.36
CA HIS A 190 -6.51 -15.60 6.60
C HIS A 190 -5.11 -16.19 6.43
N LEU A 191 -4.11 -15.57 7.05
CA LEU A 191 -2.73 -16.03 6.97
C LEU A 191 -2.53 -17.23 7.90
N MET A 192 -1.78 -18.22 7.41
CA MET A 192 -1.50 -19.47 8.11
C MET A 192 -0.19 -19.43 8.89
N TRP A 193 0.67 -18.46 8.59
CA TRP A 193 2.00 -18.29 9.23
C TRP A 193 2.89 -19.52 9.06
N SER A 194 2.74 -20.22 7.94
CA SER A 194 3.49 -21.45 7.69
C SER A 194 4.93 -21.17 7.25
N GLY A 195 5.23 -19.92 6.83
CA GLY A 195 6.51 -19.49 6.30
C GLY A 195 6.92 -20.25 5.03
N LYS A 196 5.97 -20.93 4.38
CA LYS A 196 6.18 -21.85 3.25
C LYS A 196 5.02 -21.75 2.28
N LYS A 197 5.28 -22.13 1.03
CA LYS A 197 4.23 -22.21 0.01
C LYS A 197 3.15 -23.20 0.43
N GLU A 198 1.90 -22.76 0.35
CA GLU A 198 0.75 -23.61 0.58
C GLU A 198 0.55 -24.63 -0.55
N SER A 199 0.23 -25.86 -0.17
CA SER A 199 0.12 -26.98 -1.12
C SER A 199 -1.20 -26.95 -1.89
N SER A 200 -2.20 -26.25 -1.35
CA SER A 200 -3.54 -26.17 -1.92
C SER A 200 -3.78 -24.78 -2.52
N PRO A 201 -4.37 -24.70 -3.73
CA PRO A 201 -4.67 -23.42 -4.36
C PRO A 201 -5.83 -22.65 -3.71
N ARG A 202 -6.48 -23.26 -2.71
CA ARG A 202 -7.52 -22.62 -1.89
C ARG A 202 -6.95 -21.94 -0.64
N PHE A 203 -5.66 -22.13 -0.38
CA PHE A 203 -4.96 -21.51 0.74
C PHE A 203 -3.91 -20.51 0.22
N PRO A 204 -3.71 -19.38 0.92
CA PRO A 204 -4.45 -18.96 2.11
C PRO A 204 -5.93 -18.65 1.82
N SER A 205 -6.80 -18.85 2.81
CA SER A 205 -8.24 -18.63 2.61
C SER A 205 -8.49 -17.16 2.28
N THR A 206 -9.19 -16.90 1.18
CA THR A 206 -9.34 -15.55 0.64
C THR A 206 -10.79 -15.23 0.33
N THR A 207 -11.30 -14.12 0.88
CA THR A 207 -12.63 -13.56 0.57
C THR A 207 -12.45 -12.21 -0.12
N PHE A 208 -13.06 -12.04 -1.29
CA PHE A 208 -12.89 -10.85 -2.14
C PHE A 208 -14.02 -9.84 -1.96
N TYR A 209 -13.67 -8.57 -2.12
CA TYR A 209 -14.60 -7.44 -2.15
C TYR A 209 -14.25 -6.54 -3.34
N GLU A 210 -15.27 -6.00 -3.98
CA GLU A 210 -15.19 -5.10 -5.14
C GLU A 210 -14.68 -3.72 -4.73
N SER A 211 -15.09 -3.26 -3.54
CA SER A 211 -14.76 -1.92 -3.02
C SER A 211 -14.51 -1.92 -1.52
N PHE A 212 -13.93 -0.83 -1.03
CA PHE A 212 -13.73 -0.64 0.40
C PHE A 212 -15.05 -0.52 1.17
N ASP A 213 -16.07 0.09 0.56
CA ASP A 213 -17.42 0.17 1.12
C ASP A 213 -18.07 -1.20 1.27
N GLU A 214 -17.90 -2.07 0.28
CA GLU A 214 -18.41 -3.43 0.35
C GLU A 214 -17.79 -4.20 1.51
N PHE A 215 -16.46 -4.12 1.66
CA PHE A 215 -15.77 -4.69 2.82
C PHE A 215 -16.31 -4.12 4.14
N LYS A 216 -16.49 -2.80 4.23
CA LYS A 216 -17.01 -2.18 5.45
C LYS A 216 -18.40 -2.68 5.80
N PHE A 217 -19.29 -2.72 4.82
CA PHE A 217 -20.68 -3.12 5.02
C PHE A 217 -20.83 -4.59 5.38
N TYR A 218 -20.15 -5.49 4.68
CA TYR A 218 -20.33 -6.94 4.87
C TYR A 218 -19.42 -7.56 5.93
N ARG A 219 -18.34 -6.88 6.33
CA ARG A 219 -17.40 -7.41 7.34
C ARG A 219 -17.15 -6.47 8.50
N MET A 220 -16.62 -5.27 8.26
CA MET A 220 -16.18 -4.40 9.36
C MET A 220 -17.31 -4.00 10.32
N TYR A 221 -18.47 -3.58 9.80
CA TYR A 221 -19.58 -3.15 10.67
C TYR A 221 -20.24 -4.32 11.42
N PRO A 222 -20.49 -5.50 10.79
CA PRO A 222 -20.90 -6.68 11.54
C PRO A 222 -19.91 -7.07 12.65
N ASP A 223 -18.61 -7.08 12.34
CA ASP A 223 -17.56 -7.42 13.32
C ASP A 223 -17.56 -6.45 14.52
N LYS A 224 -17.72 -5.15 14.25
CA LYS A 224 -17.85 -4.12 15.28
C LYS A 224 -19.05 -4.36 16.18
N ALA A 225 -20.23 -4.61 15.59
CA ALA A 225 -21.45 -4.83 16.35
C ALA A 225 -21.31 -6.03 17.31
N VAL A 226 -20.67 -7.11 16.86
CA VAL A 226 -20.39 -8.29 17.69
C VAL A 226 -19.36 -8.00 18.79
N TRP A 227 -18.42 -7.10 18.56
CA TRP A 227 -17.40 -6.71 19.55
C TRP A 227 -17.97 -5.81 20.66
N GLU A 228 -18.98 -5.00 20.34
CA GLU A 228 -19.64 -4.09 21.28
C GLU A 228 -20.74 -4.77 22.13
N ASP A 229 -21.20 -5.95 21.72
CA ASP A 229 -22.18 -6.80 22.43
C ASP A 229 -21.57 -7.63 23.57
#